data_AF-A0A6N8BKR8-F1
#
_entry.id   AF-A0A6N8BKR8-F1
#
_cell.length_a   1.000
_cell.length_b   1.000
_cell.length_c   1.000
_cell.angle_alpha   90.00
_cell.angle_beta   90.00
_cell.angle_gamma   90.00
#
_symmetry.space_group_name_H-M   'P 1'
#
loop_
_entity.id
_entity.type
_entity.pdbx_description
1 polymer ?
#
loop_
_entity_poly.entity_id
_entity_poly.type
_entity_poly.pdbx_seq_one_letter_code
_entity_poly.pdbx_strand_id
1 'polypeptide(L)'
;MAARSPRAKDADSEKMNSANGSHGHANGAESTPDRVTWSLFLKAALLVTIIWAASALMLVLTVNDFSKSGTFGDSFGVLNTLFSGLAFAGIIVTVKMQNDEMREQRKELQKQKKAAQVYHRERMFLLLMEELKKSREHRLTIADVRLVVRECLCDVPALNARSSEAGQALVREVEGVLAGTLTETPLLPVFGRRIHRHERCEVFIKTFRQAAESAKKIDPANKTEYYDIVCNSMSDAEEALLFMCAVARYGTQALNEPQVVKLRESYDEIRDRL
;
A
#
# COMPACT_ATOMS: atom_id res chain seq x y z
N MET A 1 51.67 21.17 -41.33
CA MET A 1 51.72 22.65 -41.39
C MET A 1 50.45 23.13 -42.05
N ALA A 2 49.65 23.95 -41.33
CA ALA A 2 48.70 24.99 -41.77
C ALA A 2 47.83 24.77 -43.04
N ALA A 3 46.55 25.14 -43.12
CA ALA A 3 45.59 25.82 -42.24
C ALA A 3 44.24 25.96 -43.02
N ARG A 4 43.20 26.40 -42.29
CA ARG A 4 41.98 27.14 -42.73
C ARG A 4 40.63 26.40 -42.72
N SER A 5 39.92 26.59 -41.60
CA SER A 5 38.49 27.00 -41.52
C SER A 5 38.37 28.51 -41.91
N PRO A 6 37.23 29.25 -41.98
CA PRO A 6 35.80 28.94 -41.69
C PRO A 6 34.74 29.59 -42.66
N ARG A 7 33.45 29.27 -42.49
CA ARG A 7 32.24 30.14 -42.69
C ARG A 7 30.99 29.30 -42.35
N ALA A 8 30.18 29.53 -41.31
CA ALA A 8 29.31 30.70 -40.97
C ALA A 8 28.42 31.07 -42.17
N LYS A 9 27.09 30.91 -42.17
CA LYS A 9 26.02 31.58 -41.39
C LYS A 9 24.68 31.06 -42.00
N ASP A 10 23.54 30.83 -41.34
CA ASP A 10 22.61 31.71 -40.61
C ASP A 10 21.69 30.78 -39.75
N ALA A 11 21.25 31.00 -38.51
CA ALA A 11 20.86 32.17 -37.72
C ALA A 11 19.55 32.86 -38.15
N ASP A 12 18.42 32.31 -37.68
CA ASP A 12 17.23 33.03 -37.20
C ASP A 12 16.60 32.13 -36.10
N SER A 13 16.65 32.45 -34.80
CA SER A 13 15.93 33.52 -34.09
C SER A 13 14.41 33.34 -34.12
N GLU A 14 13.86 32.65 -33.12
CA GLU A 14 12.72 33.24 -32.39
C GLU A 14 12.62 32.77 -30.92
N LYS A 15 12.26 33.76 -30.11
CA LYS A 15 12.24 33.94 -28.64
C LYS A 15 11.38 32.91 -27.89
N MET A 16 11.86 32.37 -26.77
CA MET A 16 11.70 32.85 -25.38
C MET A 16 10.25 32.82 -24.85
N ASN A 17 9.97 31.91 -23.92
CA ASN A 17 9.44 32.32 -22.61
C ASN A 17 9.57 31.24 -21.52
N SER A 18 10.09 31.71 -20.39
CA SER A 18 10.16 31.09 -19.06
C SER A 18 8.78 30.82 -18.47
N ALA A 19 8.61 29.69 -17.77
CA ALA A 19 7.75 29.60 -16.57
C ALA A 19 7.91 28.26 -15.83
N ASN A 20 8.73 28.28 -14.78
CA ASN A 20 8.45 27.79 -13.43
C ASN A 20 7.30 26.76 -13.24
N GLY A 21 7.64 25.47 -13.09
CA GLY A 21 6.73 24.41 -12.66
C GLY A 21 6.83 24.13 -11.16
N SER A 22 6.33 25.06 -10.35
CA SER A 22 6.01 24.80 -8.95
C SER A 22 4.90 23.75 -8.86
N HIS A 23 5.11 22.69 -8.08
CA HIS A 23 4.08 21.72 -7.73
C HIS A 23 2.95 22.44 -6.97
N GLY A 24 1.92 22.85 -7.73
CA GLY A 24 0.67 23.33 -7.20
C GLY A 24 -0.06 22.19 -6.48
N HIS A 25 -0.09 22.27 -5.15
CA HIS A 25 -1.17 21.70 -4.36
C HIS A 25 -2.47 22.41 -4.75
N ALA A 26 -3.22 21.81 -5.68
CA ALA A 26 -4.59 22.18 -5.99
C ALA A 26 -5.49 20.99 -5.64
N ASN A 27 -6.15 21.06 -4.48
CA ASN A 27 -7.60 20.92 -4.36
C ASN A 27 -8.04 20.75 -2.91
N GLY A 28 -9.01 21.58 -2.55
CA GLY A 28 -9.60 21.69 -1.24
C GLY A 28 -9.80 23.16 -0.94
N ALA A 29 -10.69 23.78 -1.72
CA ALA A 29 -11.16 25.13 -1.43
C ALA A 29 -11.62 25.16 0.03
N GLU A 30 -10.83 25.81 0.88
CA GLU A 30 -11.35 26.35 2.13
C GLU A 30 -12.42 27.35 1.70
N SER A 31 -13.67 26.91 1.73
CA SER A 31 -14.83 27.75 1.54
C SER A 31 -14.83 28.75 2.69
N THR A 32 -14.13 29.88 2.52
CA THR A 32 -14.10 31.01 3.48
C THR A 32 -15.52 31.29 3.98
N PRO A 33 -15.92 30.86 5.19
CA PRO A 33 -17.29 31.03 5.64
C PRO A 33 -17.38 32.35 6.40
N ASP A 34 -16.82 33.44 5.88
CA ASP A 34 -16.49 34.58 6.78
C ASP A 34 -17.00 35.93 6.32
N ARG A 35 -17.38 36.12 5.05
CA ARG A 35 -17.89 37.43 4.60
C ARG A 35 -19.41 37.48 4.48
N VAL A 36 -20.01 36.44 3.90
CA VAL A 36 -21.46 36.40 3.66
C VAL A 36 -22.22 36.08 4.95
N THR A 37 -21.79 35.05 5.68
CA THR A 37 -22.29 34.67 7.02
C THR A 37 -22.16 35.82 8.03
N TRP A 38 -20.99 36.46 8.08
CA TRP A 38 -20.73 37.62 8.94
C TRP A 38 -21.57 38.84 8.54
N SER A 39 -21.74 39.10 7.24
CA SER A 39 -22.62 40.16 6.74
C SER A 39 -24.09 39.90 7.09
N LEU A 40 -24.56 38.66 7.00
CA LEU A 40 -25.92 38.27 7.40
C LEU A 40 -26.12 38.46 8.91
N PHE A 41 -25.16 38.05 9.73
CA PHE A 41 -25.20 38.24 11.18
C PHE A 41 -25.25 39.72 11.57
N LEU A 42 -24.39 40.57 10.99
CA LEU A 42 -24.38 42.03 11.21
C LEU A 42 -25.69 42.69 10.79
N LYS A 43 -26.27 42.30 9.65
CA LYS A 43 -27.58 42.80 9.20
C LYS A 43 -28.70 42.41 10.15
N ALA A 44 -28.72 41.16 10.64
CA ALA A 44 -29.71 40.69 11.60
C ALA A 44 -29.58 41.42 12.95
N ALA A 45 -28.35 41.60 13.45
CA ALA A 45 -28.09 42.32 14.70
C ALA A 45 -28.52 43.80 14.60
N LEU A 46 -28.20 44.47 13.49
CA LEU A 46 -28.60 45.87 13.24
C LEU A 46 -30.12 46.02 13.12
N LEU A 47 -30.80 45.04 12.51
CA LEU A 47 -32.25 45.04 12.42
C LEU A 47 -32.89 44.90 13.82
N VAL A 48 -32.38 43.99 14.65
CA VAL A 48 -32.87 43.80 16.03
C VAL A 48 -32.65 45.05 16.88
N THR A 49 -31.49 45.73 16.77
CA THR A 49 -31.22 46.97 17.52
C THR A 49 -32.08 48.13 17.06
N ILE A 50 -32.37 48.25 15.75
CA ILE A 50 -33.30 49.26 15.22
C ILE A 50 -34.72 49.01 15.73
N ILE A 51 -35.20 47.77 15.70
CA ILE A 51 -36.54 47.43 16.24
C ILE A 51 -36.63 47.79 17.72
N TRP A 52 -35.60 47.44 18.51
CA TRP A 52 -35.54 47.76 19.93
C TRP A 52 -35.54 49.28 20.18
N ALA A 53 -34.69 50.04 19.47
CA ALA A 53 -34.61 51.49 19.61
C ALA A 53 -35.90 52.20 19.16
N ALA A 54 -36.52 51.75 18.06
CA ALA A 54 -37.80 52.25 17.59
C ALA A 54 -38.92 51.97 18.60
N SER A 55 -38.93 50.79 19.24
CA SER A 55 -39.91 50.45 20.28
C SER A 55 -39.77 51.33 21.53
N ALA A 56 -38.53 51.66 21.93
CA ALA A 56 -38.26 52.55 23.04
C ALA A 56 -38.65 54.01 22.71
N LEU A 57 -38.36 54.47 21.50
CA LEU A 57 -38.73 55.82 21.05
C LEU A 57 -40.25 55.99 20.92
N MET A 58 -40.95 54.99 20.39
CA MET A 58 -42.41 55.00 20.29
C MET A 58 -43.06 55.08 21.68
N LEU A 59 -42.52 54.36 22.67
CA LEU A 59 -42.98 54.43 24.07
C LEU A 59 -42.86 55.84 24.66
N VAL A 60 -41.70 56.48 24.49
CA VAL A 60 -41.41 57.84 25.01
C VAL A 60 -42.30 58.90 24.34
N LEU A 61 -42.64 58.72 23.07
CA LEU A 61 -43.47 59.68 22.32
C LEU A 61 -44.98 59.49 22.52
N THR A 62 -45.45 58.30 22.92
CA THR A 62 -46.90 58.00 23.03
C THR A 62 -47.43 57.90 24.46
N VAL A 63 -46.58 57.70 25.47
CA VAL A 63 -47.01 57.52 26.87
C VAL A 63 -46.64 58.75 27.70
N ASN A 64 -47.61 59.64 27.93
CA ASN A 64 -47.50 60.75 28.90
C ASN A 64 -47.81 60.33 30.35
N ASP A 65 -48.26 59.09 30.57
CA ASP A 65 -48.73 58.60 31.86
C ASP A 65 -48.09 57.22 32.15
N PHE A 66 -47.04 57.22 32.98
CA PHE A 66 -46.18 56.05 33.24
C PHE A 66 -46.94 54.83 33.79
N SER A 67 -48.17 55.00 34.29
CA SER A 67 -49.01 53.91 34.83
C SER A 67 -49.49 52.90 33.78
N LYS A 68 -49.55 53.24 32.48
CA LYS A 68 -49.94 52.30 31.40
C LYS A 68 -48.77 51.61 30.69
N SER A 69 -47.54 51.98 31.05
CA SER A 69 -46.32 51.41 30.46
C SER A 69 -46.13 49.93 30.77
N GLY A 70 -46.65 49.45 31.92
CA GLY A 70 -46.59 48.05 32.33
C GLY A 70 -47.30 47.09 31.36
N THR A 71 -48.53 47.42 30.93
CA THR A 71 -49.33 46.57 30.02
C THR A 71 -48.72 46.46 28.63
N PHE A 72 -47.99 47.49 28.19
CA PHE A 72 -47.23 47.45 26.94
C PHE A 72 -46.00 46.55 27.08
N GLY A 73 -45.31 46.60 28.23
CA GLY A 73 -44.25 45.66 28.59
C GLY A 73 -44.70 44.20 28.60
N ASP A 74 -45.91 43.92 29.11
CA ASP A 74 -46.47 42.56 29.15
C ASP A 74 -46.67 41.95 27.75
N SER A 75 -47.01 42.78 26.75
CA SER A 75 -47.16 42.33 25.35
C SER A 75 -45.81 41.93 24.72
N PHE A 76 -44.71 42.55 25.14
CA PHE A 76 -43.36 42.15 24.72
C PHE A 76 -42.87 40.88 25.41
N GLY A 77 -43.42 40.54 26.59
CA GLY A 77 -43.13 39.28 27.26
C GLY A 77 -43.46 38.06 26.38
N VAL A 78 -44.65 38.06 25.76
CA VAL A 78 -45.09 37.00 24.85
C VAL A 78 -44.19 36.89 23.61
N LEU A 79 -43.80 38.04 23.03
CA LEU A 79 -42.87 38.08 21.90
C LEU A 79 -41.48 37.55 22.30
N ASN A 80 -40.97 37.93 23.46
CA ASN A 80 -39.68 37.48 23.97
C ASN A 80 -39.65 35.96 24.20
N THR A 81 -40.74 35.39 24.73
CA THR A 81 -40.90 33.93 24.87
C THR A 81 -40.90 33.24 23.50
N LEU A 82 -41.59 33.80 22.50
CA LEU A 82 -41.62 33.25 21.14
C LEU A 82 -40.23 33.31 20.47
N PHE A 83 -39.52 34.44 20.59
CA PHE A 83 -38.15 34.57 20.09
C PHE A 83 -37.18 33.61 20.77
N SER A 84 -37.29 33.44 22.09
CA SER A 84 -36.48 32.48 22.84
C SER A 84 -36.75 31.03 22.39
N GLY A 85 -38.01 30.68 22.14
CA GLY A 85 -38.40 29.37 21.61
C GLY A 85 -37.88 29.12 20.19
N LEU A 86 -37.95 30.12 19.32
CA LEU A 86 -37.39 30.05 17.96
C LEU A 86 -35.86 29.93 17.95
N ALA A 87 -35.18 30.68 18.82
CA ALA A 87 -33.73 30.57 18.98
C ALA A 87 -33.33 29.16 19.47
N PHE A 88 -34.06 28.61 20.43
CA PHE A 88 -33.85 27.25 20.91
C PHE A 88 -34.09 26.19 19.82
N ALA A 89 -35.16 26.36 19.02
CA ALA A 89 -35.41 25.51 17.86
C ALA A 89 -34.26 25.58 16.83
N GLY A 90 -33.73 26.77 16.58
CA GLY A 90 -32.55 26.98 15.73
C GLY A 90 -31.30 26.26 16.24
N ILE A 91 -31.05 26.29 17.56
CA ILE A 91 -29.96 25.54 18.20
C ILE A 91 -30.16 24.04 18.00
N ILE A 92 -31.37 23.51 18.25
CA ILE A 92 -31.66 22.08 18.06
C ILE A 92 -31.39 21.63 16.63
N VAL A 93 -31.86 22.40 15.64
CA VAL A 93 -31.64 22.11 14.22
C VAL A 93 -30.15 22.10 13.91
N THR A 94 -29.41 23.09 14.43
CA THR A 94 -27.95 23.20 14.23
C THR A 94 -27.21 22.00 14.83
N VAL A 95 -27.55 21.60 16.07
CA VAL A 95 -26.95 20.44 16.74
C VAL A 95 -27.23 19.15 15.97
N LYS A 96 -28.46 18.99 15.44
CA LYS A 96 -28.81 17.84 14.60
C LYS A 96 -27.95 17.82 13.32
N MET A 97 -27.84 18.96 12.63
CA MET A 97 -27.06 19.08 11.41
C MET A 97 -25.57 18.79 11.65
N GLN A 98 -25.00 19.33 12.73
CA GLN A 98 -23.63 19.05 13.15
C GLN A 98 -23.41 17.56 13.44
N ASN A 99 -24.37 16.89 14.08
CA ASN A 99 -24.26 15.46 14.38
C ASN A 99 -24.30 14.60 13.10
N ASP A 100 -25.16 14.95 12.15
CA ASP A 100 -25.25 14.26 10.87
C ASP A 100 -23.97 14.46 10.04
N GLU A 101 -23.42 15.67 9.99
CA GLU A 101 -22.14 15.96 9.35
C GLU A 101 -20.98 15.17 10.00
N MET A 102 -20.91 15.13 11.33
CA MET A 102 -19.90 14.35 12.05
C MET A 102 -20.01 12.84 11.77
N ARG A 103 -21.22 12.32 11.57
CA ARG A 103 -21.44 10.91 11.18
C ARG A 103 -20.95 10.65 9.76
N GLU A 104 -21.21 11.56 8.83
CA GLU A 104 -20.73 11.45 7.45
C GLU A 104 -19.21 11.55 7.38
N GLN A 105 -18.61 12.51 8.07
CA GLN A 105 -17.16 12.65 8.19
C GLN A 105 -16.50 11.37 8.75
N ARG A 106 -17.10 10.75 9.78
CA ARG A 106 -16.61 9.46 10.31
C ARG A 106 -16.65 8.34 9.29
N LYS A 107 -17.73 8.25 8.49
CA LYS A 107 -17.85 7.25 7.42
C LYS A 107 -16.78 7.48 6.35
N GLU A 108 -16.55 8.72 5.95
CA GLU A 108 -15.55 9.06 4.95
C GLU A 108 -14.13 8.77 5.46
N LEU A 109 -13.84 9.14 6.71
CA LEU A 109 -12.56 8.81 7.36
C LEU A 109 -12.33 7.28 7.42
N GLN A 110 -13.37 6.49 7.69
CA GLN A 110 -13.27 5.04 7.67
C GLN A 110 -12.97 4.50 6.26
N LYS A 111 -13.60 5.04 5.22
CA LYS A 111 -13.30 4.67 3.83
C LYS A 111 -11.87 5.04 3.45
N GLN A 112 -11.44 6.26 3.78
CA GLN A 112 -10.07 6.73 3.53
C GLN A 112 -9.03 5.86 4.26
N LYS A 113 -9.28 5.49 5.52
CA LYS A 113 -8.41 4.57 6.26
C LYS A 113 -8.29 3.21 5.58
N LYS A 114 -9.40 2.64 5.11
CA LYS A 114 -9.40 1.36 4.38
C LYS A 114 -8.62 1.48 3.06
N ALA A 115 -8.89 2.52 2.27
CA ALA A 115 -8.18 2.75 1.02
C ALA A 115 -6.68 2.93 1.25
N ALA A 116 -6.28 3.75 2.23
CA ALA A 116 -4.89 3.97 2.59
C ALA A 116 -4.17 2.68 3.04
N GLN A 117 -4.87 1.79 3.77
CA GLN A 117 -4.33 0.48 4.14
C GLN A 117 -4.07 -0.40 2.92
N VAL A 118 -4.99 -0.43 1.95
CA VAL A 118 -4.79 -1.19 0.70
C VAL A 118 -3.61 -0.63 -0.09
N TYR A 119 -3.55 0.68 -0.31
CA TYR A 119 -2.41 1.31 -0.99
C TYR A 119 -1.08 1.07 -0.27
N HIS A 120 -1.07 1.08 1.06
CA HIS A 120 0.12 0.78 1.84
C HIS A 120 0.60 -0.66 1.64
N ARG A 121 -0.33 -1.64 1.61
CA ARG A 121 -0.02 -3.04 1.32
C ARG A 121 0.57 -3.22 -0.08
N GLU A 122 -0.07 -2.65 -1.10
CA GLU A 122 0.40 -2.73 -2.49
C GLU A 122 1.79 -2.11 -2.64
N ARG A 123 2.02 -0.93 -2.06
CA ARG A 123 3.33 -0.27 -2.11
C ARG A 123 4.40 -1.09 -1.40
N MET A 124 4.07 -1.70 -0.26
CA MET A 124 5.01 -2.54 0.47
C MET A 124 5.36 -3.81 -0.32
N PHE A 125 4.38 -4.40 -0.99
CA PHE A 125 4.60 -5.52 -1.88
C PHE A 125 5.49 -5.15 -3.09
N LEU A 126 5.25 -4.00 -3.72
CA LEU A 126 6.07 -3.53 -4.85
C LEU A 126 7.53 -3.30 -4.44
N LEU A 127 7.77 -2.67 -3.28
CA LEU A 127 9.13 -2.47 -2.76
C LEU A 127 9.83 -3.80 -2.45
N LEU A 128 9.11 -4.77 -1.91
CA LEU A 128 9.63 -6.12 -1.68
C LEU A 128 9.97 -6.83 -3.00
N MET A 129 9.13 -6.69 -4.02
CA MET A 129 9.40 -7.24 -5.36
C MET A 129 10.59 -6.57 -6.03
N GLU A 130 10.77 -5.26 -5.83
CA GLU A 130 11.93 -4.52 -6.31
C GLU A 130 13.21 -4.99 -5.60
N GLU A 131 13.17 -5.16 -4.28
CA GLU A 131 14.29 -5.70 -3.50
C GLU A 131 14.65 -7.13 -3.93
N LEU A 132 13.64 -7.99 -4.16
CA LEU A 132 13.85 -9.32 -4.71
C LEU A 132 14.48 -9.31 -6.10
N LYS A 133 14.06 -8.40 -6.98
CA LYS A 133 14.65 -8.26 -8.31
C LYS A 133 16.08 -7.73 -8.23
N LYS A 134 16.33 -6.75 -7.37
CA LYS A 134 17.65 -6.14 -7.17
C LYS A 134 18.64 -7.12 -6.55
N SER A 135 18.20 -7.88 -5.55
CA SER A 135 18.98 -8.94 -4.91
C SER A 135 19.34 -10.08 -5.88
N ARG A 136 18.59 -10.24 -6.97
CA ARG A 136 18.90 -11.16 -8.07
C ARG A 136 19.75 -10.45 -9.11
N GLU A 137 21.01 -10.16 -8.78
CA GLU A 137 21.96 -9.58 -9.74
C GLU A 137 22.12 -10.45 -11.00
N HIS A 138 21.94 -11.78 -10.87
CA HIS A 138 21.80 -12.72 -11.98
C HIS A 138 20.66 -13.70 -11.70
N ARG A 139 19.75 -13.90 -12.65
CA ARG A 139 18.77 -15.00 -12.60
C ARG A 139 19.52 -16.32 -12.69
N LEU A 140 19.22 -17.25 -11.78
CA LEU A 140 19.83 -18.59 -11.83
C LEU A 140 19.39 -19.29 -13.11
N THR A 141 20.36 -19.78 -13.88
CA THR A 141 20.11 -20.64 -15.04
C THR A 141 20.18 -22.11 -14.64
N ILE A 142 19.69 -22.99 -15.51
CA ILE A 142 19.83 -24.45 -15.32
C ILE A 142 21.31 -24.84 -15.16
N ALA A 143 22.23 -24.16 -15.86
CA ALA A 143 23.66 -24.42 -15.72
C ALA A 143 24.19 -24.06 -14.32
N ASP A 144 23.71 -22.95 -13.75
CA ASP A 144 24.09 -22.55 -12.39
C ASP A 144 23.55 -23.52 -11.35
N VAL A 145 22.29 -23.95 -11.48
CA VAL A 145 21.71 -24.94 -10.57
C VAL A 145 22.50 -26.24 -10.58
N ARG A 146 22.88 -26.75 -11.76
CA ARG A 146 23.74 -27.96 -11.87
C ARG A 146 25.08 -27.78 -11.17
N LEU A 147 25.66 -26.60 -11.29
CA LEU A 147 26.95 -26.28 -10.69
C LEU A 147 26.82 -26.19 -9.16
N VAL A 148 25.76 -25.55 -8.65
CA VAL A 148 25.43 -25.49 -7.21
C VAL A 148 25.19 -26.88 -6.63
N VAL A 149 24.44 -27.73 -7.33
CA VAL A 149 24.18 -29.12 -6.91
C VAL A 149 25.49 -29.89 -6.82
N ARG A 150 26.36 -29.77 -7.84
CA ARG A 150 27.68 -30.39 -7.83
C ARG A 150 28.52 -29.91 -6.65
N GLU A 151 28.68 -28.61 -6.47
CA GLU A 151 29.49 -28.03 -5.38
C GLU A 151 28.96 -28.41 -3.99
N CYS A 152 27.64 -28.52 -3.83
CA CYS A 152 27.03 -29.00 -2.58
C CYS A 152 27.30 -30.48 -2.31
N LEU A 153 27.38 -31.32 -3.34
CA LEU A 153 27.45 -32.79 -3.22
C LEU A 153 28.87 -33.37 -3.37
N CYS A 154 29.84 -32.60 -3.86
CA CYS A 154 31.20 -33.09 -4.20
C CYS A 154 32.03 -33.65 -3.03
N ASP A 155 31.68 -33.39 -1.77
CA ASP A 155 32.39 -34.01 -0.63
C ASP A 155 31.89 -35.42 -0.31
N VAL A 156 30.87 -35.93 -1.02
CA VAL A 156 30.41 -37.30 -0.84
C VAL A 156 31.33 -38.23 -1.66
N PRO A 157 32.05 -39.18 -1.04
CA PRO A 157 33.03 -40.04 -1.73
C PRO A 157 32.42 -40.93 -2.83
N ALA A 158 31.09 -40.97 -2.95
CA ALA A 158 30.36 -41.75 -3.94
C ALA A 158 30.18 -41.06 -5.31
N LEU A 159 30.45 -39.74 -5.44
CA LEU A 159 30.17 -38.98 -6.66
C LEU A 159 31.46 -38.48 -7.32
N ASN A 160 32.09 -39.32 -8.15
CA ASN A 160 33.18 -38.93 -9.07
C ASN A 160 32.69 -38.09 -10.27
N ALA A 161 31.74 -37.18 -10.06
CA ALA A 161 30.73 -36.85 -11.06
C ALA A 161 30.88 -35.48 -11.75
N ARG A 162 30.57 -35.46 -13.05
CA ARG A 162 30.26 -34.25 -13.83
C ARG A 162 29.00 -33.58 -13.27
N SER A 163 28.80 -32.28 -13.50
CA SER A 163 27.67 -31.54 -12.91
C SER A 163 26.29 -32.15 -13.21
N SER A 164 26.11 -32.71 -14.42
CA SER A 164 24.87 -33.38 -14.81
C SER A 164 24.65 -34.73 -14.09
N GLU A 165 25.71 -35.47 -13.79
CA GLU A 165 25.61 -36.74 -13.07
C GLU A 165 25.22 -36.51 -11.59
N ALA A 166 25.75 -35.46 -10.97
CA ALA A 166 25.36 -35.04 -9.62
C ALA A 166 23.89 -34.55 -9.57
N GLY A 167 23.47 -33.78 -10.59
CA GLY A 167 22.08 -33.37 -10.78
C GLY A 167 21.13 -34.57 -10.85
N GLN A 168 21.40 -35.51 -11.76
CA GLN A 168 20.58 -36.72 -11.93
C GLN A 168 20.55 -37.61 -10.69
N ALA A 169 21.65 -37.72 -9.94
CA ALA A 169 21.68 -38.49 -8.69
C ALA A 169 20.75 -37.88 -7.63
N LEU A 170 20.78 -36.55 -7.46
CA LEU A 170 19.90 -35.84 -6.54
C LEU A 170 18.43 -35.93 -6.99
N VAL A 171 18.17 -35.82 -8.29
CA VAL A 171 16.85 -35.97 -8.87
C VAL A 171 16.23 -37.34 -8.55
N ARG A 172 16.98 -38.43 -8.77
CA ARG A 172 16.49 -39.79 -8.45
C ARG A 172 16.14 -39.94 -6.97
N GLU A 173 16.88 -39.26 -6.10
CA GLU A 173 16.62 -39.28 -4.66
C GLU A 173 15.34 -38.50 -4.31
N VAL A 174 15.17 -37.30 -4.88
CA VAL A 174 13.96 -36.49 -4.71
C VAL A 174 12.73 -37.27 -5.18
N GLU A 175 12.79 -37.89 -6.36
CA GLU A 175 11.72 -38.75 -6.88
C GLU A 175 11.45 -39.96 -6.00
N GLY A 176 12.49 -40.62 -5.49
CA GLY A 176 12.38 -41.75 -4.57
C GLY A 176 11.69 -41.40 -3.25
N VAL A 177 12.01 -40.24 -2.70
CA VAL A 177 11.33 -39.70 -1.51
C VAL A 177 9.85 -39.40 -1.84
N LEU A 178 9.58 -38.74 -2.97
CA LEU A 178 8.21 -38.40 -3.39
C LEU A 178 7.35 -39.65 -3.69
N ALA A 179 7.95 -40.73 -4.20
CA ALA A 179 7.30 -42.01 -4.47
C ALA A 179 7.12 -42.89 -3.22
N GLY A 180 7.67 -42.49 -2.07
CA GLY A 180 7.63 -43.27 -0.83
C GLY A 180 8.49 -44.54 -0.86
N THR A 181 9.41 -44.66 -1.83
CA THR A 181 10.23 -45.86 -2.06
C THR A 181 11.61 -45.79 -1.43
N LEU A 182 12.09 -44.60 -1.04
CA LEU A 182 13.42 -44.39 -0.44
C LEU A 182 13.33 -43.63 0.89
N THR A 183 13.64 -44.32 1.98
CA THR A 183 13.90 -43.73 3.30
C THR A 183 15.33 -43.17 3.33
N GLU A 184 15.43 -41.84 3.16
CA GLU A 184 16.57 -40.99 3.55
C GLU A 184 17.97 -41.52 3.22
N THR A 185 18.37 -41.50 1.94
CA THR A 185 19.79 -41.47 1.60
C THR A 185 20.41 -40.12 2.01
N PRO A 186 21.75 -40.04 2.20
CA PRO A 186 22.36 -38.86 2.81
C PRO A 186 22.43 -37.63 1.89
N LEU A 187 22.07 -37.71 0.60
CA LEU A 187 22.31 -36.60 -0.34
C LEU A 187 21.33 -35.44 -0.11
N LEU A 188 20.03 -35.66 0.06
CA LEU A 188 19.05 -34.60 0.34
C LEU A 188 19.35 -33.83 1.63
N PRO A 189 19.63 -34.47 2.78
CA PRO A 189 20.00 -33.75 4.00
C PRO A 189 21.34 -32.99 3.87
N VAL A 190 22.31 -33.54 3.12
CA VAL A 190 23.60 -32.86 2.86
C VAL A 190 23.41 -31.65 1.96
N PHE A 191 22.68 -31.83 0.85
CA PHE A 191 22.29 -30.78 -0.08
C PHE A 191 21.55 -29.66 0.66
N GLY A 192 20.49 -30.02 1.39
CA GLY A 192 19.67 -29.09 2.16
C GLY A 192 20.49 -28.29 3.18
N ARG A 193 21.50 -28.87 3.84
CA ARG A 193 22.37 -28.11 4.75
C ARG A 193 23.36 -27.19 4.04
N ARG A 194 23.91 -27.62 2.90
CA ARG A 194 24.99 -26.90 2.19
C ARG A 194 24.47 -25.82 1.26
N ILE A 195 23.33 -26.03 0.60
CA ILE A 195 22.74 -25.07 -0.34
C ILE A 195 22.46 -23.71 0.32
N HIS A 196 22.10 -23.71 1.60
CA HIS A 196 21.83 -22.48 2.36
C HIS A 196 23.09 -21.63 2.62
N ARG A 197 24.29 -22.20 2.48
CA ARG A 197 25.58 -21.53 2.65
C ARG A 197 26.33 -21.36 1.33
N HIS A 198 25.68 -21.65 0.22
CA HIS A 198 26.29 -21.60 -1.09
C HIS A 198 26.35 -20.16 -1.59
N GLU A 199 27.54 -19.66 -1.94
CA GLU A 199 27.77 -18.24 -2.29
C GLU A 199 26.80 -17.72 -3.37
N ARG A 200 26.48 -18.56 -4.35
CA ARG A 200 25.56 -18.21 -5.46
C ARG A 200 24.06 -18.18 -5.11
N CYS A 201 23.63 -18.88 -4.07
CA CYS A 201 22.21 -19.07 -3.76
C CYS A 201 21.81 -18.59 -2.37
N GLU A 202 22.78 -18.35 -1.48
CA GLU A 202 22.54 -17.96 -0.09
C GLU A 202 21.71 -16.68 -0.01
N VAL A 203 22.13 -15.64 -0.74
CA VAL A 203 21.40 -14.36 -0.76
C VAL A 203 20.00 -14.57 -1.31
N PHE A 204 19.86 -15.23 -2.46
CA PHE A 204 18.56 -15.52 -3.07
C PHE A 204 17.60 -16.27 -2.13
N ILE A 205 18.05 -17.38 -1.54
CA ILE A 205 17.21 -18.20 -0.64
C ILE A 205 16.80 -17.41 0.61
N LYS A 206 17.70 -16.59 1.16
CA LYS A 206 17.39 -15.72 2.31
C LYS A 206 16.40 -14.63 1.95
N THR A 207 16.64 -13.92 0.86
CA THR A 207 15.76 -12.82 0.41
C THR A 207 14.39 -13.36 0.01
N PHE A 208 14.32 -14.50 -0.69
CA PHE A 208 13.06 -15.19 -1.02
C PHE A 208 12.29 -15.59 0.25
N ARG A 209 12.95 -16.21 1.24
CA ARG A 209 12.30 -16.57 2.51
C ARG A 209 11.75 -15.35 3.23
N GLN A 210 12.54 -14.28 3.32
CA GLN A 210 12.12 -13.03 3.95
C GLN A 210 10.93 -12.40 3.20
N ALA A 211 10.95 -12.48 1.86
CA ALA A 211 9.87 -11.98 1.04
C ALA A 211 8.59 -12.83 1.17
N ALA A 212 8.69 -14.15 1.19
CA ALA A 212 7.57 -15.06 1.40
C ALA A 212 6.94 -14.85 2.80
N GLU A 213 7.76 -14.69 3.84
CA GLU A 213 7.28 -14.38 5.19
C GLU A 213 6.62 -13.00 5.27
N SER A 214 7.16 -12.00 4.56
CA SER A 214 6.61 -10.66 4.51
C SER A 214 5.30 -10.62 3.71
N ALA A 215 5.22 -11.31 2.58
CA ALA A 215 4.00 -11.49 1.79
C ALA A 215 2.87 -12.10 2.63
N LYS A 216 3.18 -13.09 3.47
CA LYS A 216 2.23 -13.70 4.42
C LYS A 216 1.70 -12.73 5.48
N LYS A 217 2.46 -11.68 5.81
CA LYS A 217 2.09 -10.63 6.79
C LYS A 217 1.33 -9.46 6.16
N ILE A 218 1.53 -9.18 4.86
CA ILE A 218 0.90 -8.07 4.13
C ILE A 218 -0.61 -8.25 4.07
N ASP A 219 -1.08 -9.46 3.75
CA ASP A 219 -2.50 -9.80 3.83
C ASP A 219 -2.74 -11.22 4.38
N PRO A 220 -3.17 -11.36 5.64
CA PRO A 220 -3.47 -12.66 6.21
C PRO A 220 -4.72 -13.32 5.63
N ALA A 221 -5.59 -12.57 4.94
CA ALA A 221 -6.79 -13.11 4.29
C ALA A 221 -6.48 -13.77 2.94
N ASN A 222 -5.54 -13.20 2.16
CA ASN A 222 -5.17 -13.71 0.84
C ASN A 222 -3.68 -14.11 0.76
N LYS A 223 -3.29 -15.06 1.62
CA LYS A 223 -1.88 -15.51 1.75
C LYS A 223 -1.30 -16.11 0.47
N THR A 224 -2.15 -16.63 -0.41
CA THR A 224 -1.73 -17.33 -1.63
C THR A 224 -1.42 -16.38 -2.77
N GLU A 225 -2.20 -15.29 -2.94
CA GLU A 225 -2.05 -14.39 -4.09
C GLU A 225 -0.67 -13.72 -4.13
N TYR A 226 -0.23 -13.10 -3.03
CA TYR A 226 1.08 -12.45 -2.99
C TYR A 226 2.24 -13.43 -3.13
N TYR A 227 2.10 -14.63 -2.58
CA TYR A 227 3.12 -15.67 -2.73
C TYR A 227 3.20 -16.17 -4.18
N ASP A 228 2.06 -16.39 -4.82
CA ASP A 228 1.96 -16.81 -6.21
C ASP A 228 2.61 -15.79 -7.15
N ILE A 229 2.42 -14.50 -6.89
CA ILE A 229 3.07 -13.43 -7.66
C ILE A 229 4.60 -13.46 -7.47
N VAL A 230 5.09 -13.73 -6.26
CA VAL A 230 6.53 -13.90 -6.01
C VAL A 230 7.05 -15.10 -6.80
N CYS A 231 6.36 -16.24 -6.77
CA CYS A 231 6.72 -17.43 -7.53
C CYS A 231 6.77 -17.19 -9.03
N ASN A 232 5.69 -16.68 -9.62
CA ASN A 232 5.60 -16.38 -11.06
C ASN A 232 6.66 -15.37 -11.56
N SER A 233 7.34 -14.67 -10.64
CA SER A 233 8.43 -13.75 -10.99
C SER A 233 9.81 -14.41 -11.08
N MET A 234 9.91 -15.69 -10.69
CA MET A 234 11.13 -16.49 -10.67
C MET A 234 11.36 -17.18 -12.03
N SER A 235 12.56 -17.74 -12.22
CA SER A 235 12.82 -18.63 -13.35
C SER A 235 12.49 -20.07 -12.98
N ASP A 236 12.22 -20.94 -13.96
CA ASP A 236 11.97 -22.36 -13.72
C ASP A 236 13.12 -23.03 -12.93
N ALA A 237 14.36 -22.59 -13.18
CA ALA A 237 15.55 -23.04 -12.47
C ALA A 237 15.56 -22.62 -10.98
N GLU A 238 15.12 -21.39 -10.67
CA GLU A 238 14.96 -20.90 -9.30
C GLU A 238 13.84 -21.67 -8.57
N GLU A 239 12.72 -21.90 -9.24
CA GLU A 239 11.58 -22.63 -8.70
C GLU A 239 11.92 -24.08 -8.40
N ALA A 240 12.58 -24.77 -9.33
CA ALA A 240 13.07 -26.13 -9.14
C ALA A 240 14.09 -26.23 -8.00
N LEU A 241 14.98 -25.24 -7.85
CA LEU A 241 15.92 -25.17 -6.74
C LEU A 241 15.20 -25.07 -5.39
N LEU A 242 14.19 -24.21 -5.30
CA LEU A 242 13.36 -24.05 -4.11
C LEU A 242 12.54 -25.31 -3.81
N PHE A 243 12.02 -25.98 -4.84
CA PHE A 243 11.35 -27.28 -4.68
C PHE A 243 12.29 -28.32 -4.07
N MET A 244 13.50 -28.48 -4.62
CA MET A 244 14.50 -29.40 -4.07
C MET A 244 14.87 -29.03 -2.62
N CYS A 245 14.96 -27.74 -2.28
CA CYS A 245 15.16 -27.28 -0.90
C CYS A 245 13.99 -27.62 0.03
N ALA A 246 12.75 -27.52 -0.45
CA ALA A 246 11.54 -27.83 0.30
C ALA A 246 11.46 -29.34 0.60
N VAL A 247 11.71 -30.18 -0.41
CA VAL A 247 11.76 -31.64 -0.24
C VAL A 247 12.92 -32.04 0.68
N ALA A 248 14.09 -31.40 0.57
CA ALA A 248 15.23 -31.67 1.47
C ALA A 248 14.94 -31.35 2.95
N ARG A 249 13.99 -30.46 3.22
CA ARG A 249 13.65 -30.02 4.58
C ARG A 249 12.45 -30.74 5.17
N TYR A 250 11.43 -31.01 4.35
CA TYR A 250 10.14 -31.51 4.80
C TYR A 250 9.77 -32.88 4.22
N GLY A 251 10.61 -33.45 3.35
CA GLY A 251 10.36 -34.72 2.68
C GLY A 251 9.05 -34.72 1.91
N THR A 252 8.26 -35.78 2.06
CA THR A 252 6.92 -35.90 1.44
C THR A 252 5.90 -34.91 1.98
N GLN A 253 6.09 -34.37 3.19
CA GLN A 253 5.18 -33.39 3.79
C GLN A 253 5.25 -32.04 3.07
N ALA A 254 6.29 -31.78 2.28
CA ALA A 254 6.42 -30.58 1.47
C ALA A 254 5.23 -30.41 0.50
N LEU A 255 4.67 -31.51 -0.01
CA LEU A 255 3.55 -31.51 -0.96
C LEU A 255 2.20 -31.12 -0.34
N ASN A 256 2.10 -31.03 0.99
CA ASN A 256 0.87 -30.60 1.65
C ASN A 256 0.60 -29.10 1.46
N GLU A 257 1.62 -28.33 1.10
CA GLU A 257 1.50 -26.90 0.86
C GLU A 257 1.24 -26.65 -0.64
N PRO A 258 0.10 -26.05 -1.04
CA PRO A 258 -0.27 -25.89 -2.45
C PRO A 258 0.75 -25.07 -3.25
N GLN A 259 1.51 -24.22 -2.55
CA GLN A 259 2.60 -23.44 -3.10
C GLN A 259 3.77 -24.29 -3.58
N VAL A 260 4.13 -25.33 -2.82
CA VAL A 260 5.22 -26.25 -3.17
C VAL A 260 4.81 -27.15 -4.35
N VAL A 261 3.51 -27.43 -4.48
CA VAL A 261 2.97 -28.17 -5.63
C VAL A 261 3.18 -27.39 -6.94
N LYS A 262 3.07 -26.06 -6.93
CA LYS A 262 3.38 -25.24 -8.13
C LYS A 262 4.86 -25.31 -8.50
N LEU A 263 5.75 -25.18 -7.51
CA LEU A 263 7.20 -25.30 -7.72
C LEU A 263 7.60 -26.66 -8.31
N ARG A 264 6.78 -27.70 -8.08
CA ARG A 264 6.98 -29.03 -8.66
C ARG A 264 6.81 -29.02 -10.18
N GLU A 265 5.90 -28.23 -10.73
CA GLU A 265 5.66 -28.19 -12.18
C GLU A 265 6.94 -27.73 -12.91
N SER A 266 7.54 -26.62 -12.47
CA SER A 266 8.81 -26.14 -13.00
C SER A 266 9.97 -27.11 -12.77
N TYR A 267 9.98 -27.81 -11.63
CA TYR A 267 10.95 -28.88 -11.39
C TYR A 267 10.81 -30.00 -12.42
N ASP A 268 9.59 -30.52 -12.63
CA ASP A 268 9.32 -31.62 -13.54
C ASP A 268 9.68 -31.25 -15.00
N GLU A 269 9.53 -29.97 -15.39
CA GLU A 269 9.94 -29.47 -16.72
C GLU A 269 11.46 -29.45 -16.95
N ILE A 270 12.25 -29.11 -15.92
CA ILE A 270 13.71 -28.97 -16.06
C ILE A 270 14.50 -30.17 -15.56
N ARG A 271 13.85 -31.13 -14.90
CA ARG A 271 14.46 -32.31 -14.27
C ARG A 271 15.37 -33.10 -15.22
N ASP A 272 14.97 -33.26 -16.47
CA ASP A 272 15.76 -33.99 -17.48
C ASP A 272 16.97 -33.20 -17.99
N ARG A 273 17.04 -31.90 -17.69
CA ARG A 273 18.12 -30.97 -18.11
C ARG A 273 19.08 -30.62 -16.97
N LEU A 274 18.77 -31.03 -15.74
CA LEU A 274 19.64 -30.99 -14.56
C LEU A 274 20.74 -32.06 -14.66
#